data_AF-A0A445MTA5-F1
#
_entry.id   AF-A0A445MTA5-F1
#
_cell.length_a   1.000
_cell.length_b   1.000
_cell.length_c   1.000
_cell.angle_alpha   90.00
_cell.angle_beta   90.00
_cell.angle_gamma   90.00
#
_symmetry.space_group_name_H-M   'P 1'
#
loop_
_entity.id
_entity.type
_entity.pdbx_description
1 polymer ?
#
loop_
_entity_poly.entity_id
_entity_poly.type
_entity_poly.pdbx_seq_one_letter_code
_entity_poly.pdbx_strand_id
1 'polypeptide(L)'
;MYKFPFEAVLTHRRYLEDLLKKDLSILKKELAKANERLYELKNLNSRVDSDIKEKLETGAIASEVLYNVEYIENLLMDIEYQKKLVDQIALSVQSKRNELIQRMISRRTIEKLEDKGRRVYQLSLGRKEEAFTNEMASVRFTRKN
;
A
#
# COMPACT_ATOMS: atom_id res chain seq x y z
N MET A 1 -25.84 17.70 -19.27
CA MET A 1 -25.08 16.87 -18.31
C MET A 1 -23.65 17.38 -18.25
N TYR A 2 -23.07 17.54 -17.06
CA TYR A 2 -21.69 17.99 -16.90
C TYR A 2 -20.71 16.93 -17.40
N LYS A 3 -19.71 17.33 -18.20
CA LYS A 3 -18.59 16.47 -18.62
C LYS A 3 -17.30 17.07 -18.09
N PHE A 4 -16.55 16.29 -17.31
CA PHE A 4 -15.27 16.73 -16.77
C PHE A 4 -14.16 16.58 -17.84
N PRO A 5 -13.43 17.66 -18.18
CA PRO A 5 -12.42 17.60 -19.23
C PRO A 5 -11.26 16.62 -18.95
N PHE A 6 -10.97 16.32 -17.68
CA PHE A 6 -9.86 15.46 -17.27
C PHE A 6 -10.31 14.06 -16.80
N GLU A 7 -11.49 13.61 -17.20
CA GLU A 7 -12.04 12.30 -16.81
C GLU A 7 -11.10 11.14 -17.17
N ALA A 8 -10.50 11.18 -18.37
CA ALA A 8 -9.54 10.18 -18.83
C ALA A 8 -8.29 10.14 -17.93
N VAL A 9 -7.80 11.31 -17.51
CA VAL A 9 -6.64 11.43 -16.61
C VAL A 9 -7.00 10.88 -15.22
N LEU A 10 -8.20 11.19 -14.73
CA LEU A 10 -8.66 10.69 -13.43
C LEU A 10 -8.79 9.16 -13.43
N THR A 11 -9.36 8.61 -14.48
CA THR A 11 -9.49 7.15 -14.70
C THR A 11 -8.12 6.48 -14.74
N HIS A 12 -7.18 7.03 -15.51
CA HIS A 12 -5.82 6.51 -15.59
C HIS A 12 -5.11 6.55 -14.22
N ARG A 13 -5.27 7.62 -13.44
CA ARG A 13 -4.68 7.72 -12.09
C ARG A 13 -5.27 6.70 -11.12
N ARG A 14 -6.58 6.44 -11.17
CA ARG A 14 -7.23 5.38 -10.37
C ARG A 14 -6.66 4.01 -10.72
N TYR A 15 -6.52 3.72 -12.01
CA TYR A 15 -5.91 2.48 -12.48
C TYR A 15 -4.48 2.29 -11.95
N LEU A 16 -3.63 3.32 -12.05
CA LEU A 16 -2.27 3.26 -11.51
C LEU A 16 -2.23 3.03 -10.00
N GLU A 17 -3.13 3.66 -9.23
CA GLU A 17 -3.24 3.39 -7.79
C GLU A 17 -3.63 1.94 -7.50
N ASP A 18 -4.54 1.36 -8.28
CA ASP A 18 -4.98 -0.01 -8.06
C ASP A 18 -3.87 -1.01 -8.38
N LEU A 19 -3.04 -0.75 -9.41
CA LEU A 19 -1.82 -1.50 -9.65
C LEU A 19 -0.85 -1.41 -8.44
N LEU A 20 -0.60 -0.21 -7.93
CA LEU A 20 0.29 -0.01 -6.78
C LEU A 20 -0.22 -0.69 -5.50
N LYS A 21 -1.55 -0.69 -5.27
CA LYS A 21 -2.16 -1.43 -4.15
C LYS A 21 -1.96 -2.94 -4.31
N LYS A 22 -2.08 -3.46 -5.53
CA LYS A 22 -1.82 -4.88 -5.82
C LYS A 22 -0.36 -5.23 -5.54
N ASP A 23 0.58 -4.46 -6.07
CA ASP A 23 2.01 -4.64 -5.80
C ASP A 23 2.33 -4.60 -4.31
N LEU A 24 1.79 -3.61 -3.60
CA LEU A 24 1.98 -3.47 -2.15
C LEU A 24 1.43 -4.68 -1.38
N SER A 25 0.30 -5.24 -1.83
CA SER A 25 -0.28 -6.46 -1.25
C SER A 25 0.64 -7.68 -1.43
N ILE A 26 1.25 -7.81 -2.61
CA ILE A 26 2.23 -8.87 -2.89
C ILE A 26 3.45 -8.73 -1.98
N LEU A 27 4.06 -7.54 -1.94
CA LEU A 27 5.24 -7.27 -1.10
C LEU A 27 4.95 -7.49 0.40
N LYS A 28 3.75 -7.14 0.87
CA LYS A 28 3.35 -7.42 2.26
C LYS A 28 3.26 -8.91 2.56
N LYS A 29 2.76 -9.71 1.62
CA LYS A 29 2.72 -11.18 1.77
C LYS A 29 4.14 -11.76 1.77
N GLU A 30 5.02 -11.27 0.92
CA GLU A 30 6.43 -11.67 0.90
C GLU A 30 7.13 -11.31 2.21
N LEU A 31 6.89 -10.10 2.73
CA LEU A 31 7.42 -9.68 4.02
C LEU A 31 6.93 -10.57 5.16
N ALA A 32 5.65 -10.94 5.16
CA ALA A 32 5.07 -11.83 6.16
C ALA A 32 5.76 -13.21 6.13
N LYS A 33 5.90 -13.81 4.93
CA LYS A 33 6.60 -15.09 4.75
C LYS A 33 8.06 -15.02 5.18
N ALA A 34 8.76 -13.93 4.85
CA ALA A 34 10.16 -13.75 5.22
C ALA A 34 10.34 -13.63 6.74
N ASN A 35 9.41 -12.95 7.43
CA ASN A 35 9.40 -12.86 8.89
C ASN A 35 9.07 -14.20 9.55
N GLU A 36 8.10 -14.94 9.01
CA GLU A 36 7.78 -16.29 9.48
C GLU A 36 8.99 -17.21 9.38
N ARG A 37 9.69 -17.20 8.24
CA ARG A 37 10.94 -17.96 8.08
C ARG A 37 12.03 -17.55 9.06
N LEU A 38 12.20 -16.24 9.30
CA LEU A 38 13.16 -15.75 10.29
C LEU A 38 12.82 -16.23 11.70
N TYR A 39 11.53 -16.23 12.05
CA TYR A 39 11.04 -16.72 13.33
C TYR A 39 11.31 -18.22 13.50
N GLU A 40 11.04 -19.03 12.47
CA GLU A 40 11.35 -20.46 12.46
C GLU A 40 12.84 -20.73 12.70
N LEU A 41 13.72 -20.03 11.98
CA LEU A 41 15.17 -20.18 12.11
C LEU A 41 15.66 -19.82 13.52
N LYS A 42 15.16 -18.72 14.10
CA LYS A 42 15.49 -18.33 15.48
C LYS A 42 15.01 -19.37 16.50
N ASN A 43 13.81 -19.92 16.31
CA ASN A 43 13.28 -20.97 17.18
C ASN A 43 14.05 -22.28 17.04
N LEU A 44 14.53 -22.60 15.83
CA LEU A 44 15.41 -23.73 15.62
C LEU A 44 16.74 -23.52 16.36
N ASN A 45 17.34 -22.33 16.25
CA ASN A 45 18.59 -22.02 16.96
C ASN A 45 18.43 -22.13 18.47
N SER A 46 17.34 -21.60 19.02
CA SER A 46 17.06 -21.71 20.46
C SER A 46 16.88 -23.16 20.93
N ARG A 47 16.32 -24.04 20.09
CA ARG A 47 16.17 -25.47 20.40
C ARG A 47 17.52 -26.16 20.37
N VAL A 48 18.30 -25.94 19.32
CA VAL A 48 19.66 -26.48 19.17
C VAL A 48 20.55 -26.06 20.33
N ASP A 49 20.51 -24.78 20.72
CA ASP A 49 21.25 -24.28 21.89
C ASP A 49 20.84 -24.97 23.20
N SER A 50 19.56 -25.32 23.35
CA SER A 50 19.06 -26.00 24.55
C SER A 50 19.49 -27.47 24.56
N ASP A 51 19.34 -28.16 23.43
CA ASP A 51 19.72 -29.56 23.25
C ASP A 51 21.23 -29.76 23.49
N ILE A 52 22.06 -28.82 23.04
CA ILE A 52 23.51 -28.87 23.27
C ILE A 52 23.85 -28.67 24.74
N LYS A 53 23.19 -27.74 25.44
CA LYS A 53 23.40 -27.54 26.87
C LYS A 53 23.06 -28.79 27.67
N GLU A 54 21.92 -29.43 27.38
CA GLU A 54 21.51 -30.68 28.03
C GLU A 54 22.51 -31.82 27.76
N LYS A 55 22.99 -31.94 26.52
CA LYS A 55 24.03 -32.91 26.16
C LYS A 55 25.35 -32.68 26.89
N LEU A 56 25.77 -31.42 27.04
CA LEU A 56 26.98 -31.08 27.81
C LEU A 56 26.83 -31.43 29.30
N GLU A 57 25.65 -31.18 29.89
CA GLU A 57 25.35 -31.51 31.29
C GLU A 57 25.29 -33.03 31.55
N THR A 58 24.87 -33.81 30.56
CA THR A 58 24.75 -35.27 30.64
C THR A 58 26.02 -36.04 30.24
N GLY A 59 27.11 -35.34 29.91
CA GLY A 59 28.41 -35.92 29.63
C GLY A 59 28.65 -36.33 28.17
N ALA A 60 28.21 -35.50 27.21
CA ALA A 60 28.40 -35.74 25.78
C ALA A 60 29.87 -35.93 25.36
N ILE A 61 30.05 -36.73 24.31
CA ILE A 61 31.36 -37.04 23.73
C ILE A 61 31.81 -35.84 22.87
N ALA A 62 33.10 -35.48 22.95
CA ALA A 62 33.66 -34.31 22.25
C ALA A 62 33.37 -34.27 20.73
N SER A 63 33.22 -35.42 20.08
CA SER A 63 32.85 -35.53 18.66
C SER A 63 31.42 -35.08 18.37
N GLU A 64 30.47 -35.29 19.28
CA GLU A 64 29.09 -34.81 19.14
C GLU A 64 29.02 -33.30 19.31
N VAL A 65 29.82 -32.74 20.22
CA VAL A 65 29.93 -31.28 20.40
C VAL A 65 30.49 -30.60 19.16
N LEU A 66 31.55 -31.15 18.56
CA LEU A 66 32.17 -30.64 17.33
C LEU A 66 31.21 -30.63 16.12
N TYR A 67 30.42 -31.68 15.93
CA TYR A 67 29.42 -31.73 14.85
C TYR A 67 28.35 -30.64 14.99
N ASN A 68 28.00 -30.28 16.22
CA ASN A 68 27.02 -29.23 16.48
C ASN A 68 27.56 -27.82 16.18
N VAL A 69 28.87 -27.58 16.25
CA VAL A 69 29.46 -26.25 16.01
C VAL A 69 29.26 -25.80 14.57
N GLU A 70 29.61 -26.64 13.60
CA GLU A 70 29.45 -26.31 12.17
C GLU A 70 27.97 -26.09 11.80
N TYR A 71 27.08 -26.89 12.39
CA TYR A 71 25.64 -26.73 12.19
C TYR A 71 25.12 -25.40 12.74
N ILE A 72 25.54 -25.01 13.95
CA ILE A 72 25.18 -23.70 14.55
C ILE A 72 25.72 -22.55 13.71
N GLU A 73 26.97 -22.62 13.25
CA GLU A 73 27.56 -21.57 12.42
C GLU A 73 26.75 -21.35 11.14
N ASN A 74 26.39 -22.43 10.45
CA ASN A 74 25.53 -22.37 9.27
C ASN A 74 24.14 -21.79 9.60
N LEU A 75 23.54 -22.21 10.72
CA LEU A 75 22.24 -21.71 11.15
C LEU A 75 22.26 -20.20 11.49
N LEU A 76 23.34 -19.71 12.10
CA LEU A 76 23.53 -18.29 12.38
C LEU A 76 23.73 -17.49 11.09
N MET A 77 24.47 -18.03 10.12
CA MET A 77 24.60 -17.44 8.79
C MET A 77 23.25 -17.34 8.07
N ASP A 78 22.44 -18.39 8.11
CA ASP A 78 21.09 -18.42 7.53
C ASP A 78 20.17 -17.39 8.19
N ILE A 79 20.22 -17.28 9.53
CA ILE A 79 19.47 -16.25 10.28
C ILE A 79 19.88 -14.86 9.81
N GLU A 80 21.17 -14.60 9.67
CA GLU A 80 21.66 -13.27 9.29
C GLU A 80 21.34 -12.93 7.83
N TYR A 81 21.43 -13.90 6.94
CA TYR A 81 20.95 -13.75 5.56
C TYR A 81 19.44 -13.43 5.53
N GLN A 82 18.66 -14.19 6.30
CA GLN A 82 17.21 -14.01 6.35
C GLN A 82 16.81 -12.65 6.94
N LYS A 83 17.53 -12.14 7.96
CA LYS A 83 17.32 -10.78 8.48
C LYS A 83 17.54 -9.73 7.39
N LYS A 84 18.65 -9.81 6.65
CA LYS A 84 18.95 -8.87 5.55
C LYS A 84 17.85 -8.91 4.48
N LEU A 85 17.33 -10.10 4.16
CA LEU A 85 16.21 -10.24 3.25
C LEU A 85 14.94 -9.57 3.78
N VAL A 86 14.59 -9.78 5.04
CA VAL A 86 13.45 -9.11 5.70
C VAL A 86 13.59 -7.59 5.62
N ASP A 87 14.77 -7.06 5.94
CA ASP A 87 15.04 -5.63 5.90
C ASP A 87 14.90 -5.06 4.48
N GLN A 88 15.43 -5.74 3.48
CA GLN A 88 15.30 -5.34 2.07
C GLN A 88 13.85 -5.32 1.60
N ILE A 89 13.06 -6.34 1.94
CA ILE A 89 11.63 -6.40 1.60
C ILE A 89 10.87 -5.30 2.36
N ALA A 90 11.19 -5.05 3.63
CA ALA A 90 10.57 -4.00 4.44
C ALA A 90 10.81 -2.60 3.85
N LEU A 91 12.04 -2.32 3.40
CA LEU A 91 12.37 -1.09 2.68
C LEU A 91 11.55 -0.96 1.38
N SER A 92 11.40 -2.06 0.64
CA SER A 92 10.62 -2.10 -0.60
C SER A 92 9.13 -1.84 -0.34
N VAL A 93 8.55 -2.44 0.71
CA VAL A 93 7.18 -2.17 1.18
C VAL A 93 7.00 -0.70 1.53
N GLN A 94 7.94 -0.12 2.28
CA GLN A 94 7.85 1.27 2.70
C GLN A 94 7.96 2.24 1.51
N SER A 95 8.89 1.97 0.58
CA SER A 95 9.03 2.74 -0.66
C SER A 95 7.75 2.71 -1.49
N LYS A 96 7.20 1.51 -1.75
CA LYS A 96 5.94 1.35 -2.51
C LYS A 96 4.74 2.00 -1.80
N ARG A 97 4.69 1.96 -0.47
CA ARG A 97 3.67 2.66 0.33
C ARG A 97 3.76 4.18 0.13
N ASN A 98 4.97 4.74 0.19
CA ASN A 98 5.19 6.17 -0.04
C ASN A 98 4.77 6.56 -1.46
N GLU A 99 5.12 5.76 -2.47
CA GLU A 99 4.69 5.96 -3.86
C GLU A 99 3.16 6.02 -3.97
N LEU A 100 2.46 5.04 -3.39
CA LEU A 100 1.00 5.00 -3.38
C LEU A 100 0.40 6.27 -2.76
N ILE A 101 0.93 6.74 -1.63
CA ILE A 101 0.48 7.98 -0.98
C ILE A 101 0.62 9.17 -1.92
N GLN A 102 1.77 9.32 -2.59
CA GLN A 102 1.99 10.42 -3.53
C GLN A 102 1.01 10.36 -4.71
N ARG A 103 0.73 9.16 -5.24
CA ARG A 103 -0.27 8.99 -6.31
C ARG A 103 -1.68 9.34 -5.84
N MET A 104 -2.07 8.91 -4.64
CA MET A 104 -3.36 9.27 -4.03
C MET A 104 -3.53 10.78 -3.85
N ILE A 105 -2.49 11.48 -3.38
CA ILE A 105 -2.50 12.94 -3.26
C ILE A 105 -2.71 13.56 -4.65
N SER A 106 -1.96 13.11 -5.64
CA SER A 106 -2.06 13.60 -7.01
C SER A 106 -3.45 13.38 -7.60
N ARG A 107 -4.07 12.21 -7.42
CA ARG A 107 -5.46 11.94 -7.84
C ARG A 107 -6.43 12.90 -7.15
N ARG A 108 -6.33 13.04 -5.82
CA ARG A 108 -7.22 13.88 -5.02
C ARG A 108 -7.21 15.34 -5.46
N THR A 109 -6.08 15.84 -5.99
CA THR A 109 -6.00 17.18 -6.59
C THR A 109 -6.90 17.30 -7.83
N ILE A 110 -6.95 16.29 -8.70
CA ILE A 110 -7.83 16.30 -9.87
C ILE A 110 -9.29 16.13 -9.47
N GLU A 111 -9.60 15.28 -8.48
CA GLU A 111 -10.97 15.12 -7.95
C GLU A 111 -11.51 16.46 -7.42
N LYS A 112 -10.67 17.23 -6.71
CA LYS A 112 -11.04 18.59 -6.27
C LYS A 112 -11.30 19.55 -7.44
N LEU A 113 -10.61 19.40 -8.57
CA LEU A 113 -10.86 20.22 -9.77
C LEU A 113 -12.19 19.84 -10.43
N GLU A 114 -12.49 18.54 -10.48
CA GLU A 114 -13.78 18.03 -10.95
C GLU A 114 -14.93 18.59 -10.10
N ASP A 115 -14.83 18.51 -8.77
CA ASP A 115 -15.85 19.02 -7.85
C ASP A 115 -16.10 20.51 -8.05
N LYS A 116 -15.02 21.30 -8.18
CA LYS A 116 -15.12 22.74 -8.47
C LYS A 116 -15.82 23.00 -9.81
N GLY A 117 -15.40 22.30 -10.86
CA GLY A 117 -16.00 22.45 -12.18
C GLY A 117 -17.48 22.08 -12.21
N ARG A 118 -17.86 21.02 -11.48
CA ARG A 118 -19.25 20.58 -11.32
C ARG A 118 -20.11 21.63 -10.62
N ARG A 119 -19.59 22.24 -9.54
CA ARG A 119 -20.27 23.35 -8.85
C ARG A 119 -20.47 24.56 -9.76
N VAL A 120 -19.46 24.95 -10.52
CA VAL A 120 -19.56 26.06 -11.49
C VAL A 120 -20.61 25.76 -12.55
N TYR A 121 -20.62 24.54 -13.09
CA TYR A 121 -21.65 24.11 -14.05
C TYR A 121 -23.07 24.21 -13.44
N GLN A 122 -23.28 23.70 -12.23
CA GLN A 122 -24.57 23.77 -11.53
C GLN A 122 -25.03 25.22 -11.33
N LEU A 123 -24.13 26.10 -10.87
CA LEU A 123 -24.43 27.53 -10.71
C LEU A 123 -24.81 28.19 -12.04
N SER A 124 -24.07 27.88 -13.11
CA SER A 124 -24.38 28.43 -14.44
C SER A 124 -25.72 27.94 -14.99
N LEU A 125 -26.10 26.70 -14.69
CA LEU A 125 -27.38 26.14 -15.10
C LEU A 125 -28.53 26.83 -14.36
N GLY A 126 -28.43 26.98 -13.04
CA GLY A 126 -29.44 27.68 -12.24
C GLY A 126 -29.62 29.14 -12.67
N ARG A 127 -28.54 29.86 -12.99
CA ARG A 127 -28.62 31.23 -13.54
C ARG A 127 -29.36 31.29 -14.89
N LYS A 128 -29.16 30.29 -15.75
CA LYS A 128 -29.87 30.21 -17.04
C LYS A 128 -31.36 29.91 -16.85
N GLU A 129 -31.70 29.03 -15.91
CA GLU A 129 -33.09 28.70 -15.56
C GLU A 129 -33.84 29.91 -14.97
N GLU A 130 -33.18 30.65 -14.08
CA GLU A 130 -33.71 31.89 -13.51
C GLU A 130 -33.93 32.96 -14.58
N ALA A 131 -32.94 33.19 -15.45
CA ALA A 131 -33.07 34.13 -16.57
C ALA A 131 -34.24 33.77 -17.49
N PHE A 132 -34.39 32.49 -17.84
CA PHE A 132 -35.49 32.01 -18.67
C PHE A 132 -36.85 32.20 -18.00
N THR A 133 -36.95 31.97 -16.68
CA THR A 133 -38.19 32.15 -15.92
C THR A 133 -38.58 33.64 -15.85
N ASN A 134 -37.61 34.52 -15.63
CA ASN A 134 -37.83 35.97 -15.61
C ASN A 134 -38.29 36.49 -16.99
N GLU A 135 -37.71 35.99 -18.07
CA GLU A 135 -38.13 36.31 -19.44
C GLU A 135 -39.56 35.81 -19.74
N MET A 136 -39.88 34.58 -19.35
CA MET A 136 -41.25 34.05 -19.49
C MET A 136 -42.27 34.86 -18.68
N ALA A 137 -41.92 35.31 -17.48
CA ALA A 137 -42.77 36.14 -16.64
C ALA A 137 -43.04 37.51 -17.29
N SER A 138 -42.01 38.18 -17.82
CA SER A 138 -42.16 39.48 -18.48
C SER A 138 -43.04 39.40 -19.73
N VAL A 139 -42.90 38.35 -20.55
CA VAL A 139 -43.74 38.09 -21.74
C VAL A 139 -45.21 37.83 -21.35
N ARG A 140 -45.46 37.12 -20.26
CA ARG A 140 -46.83 36.89 -19.77
C ARG A 140 -47.48 38.16 -19.23
N PHE A 141 -46.72 39.02 -18.54
CA PHE A 141 -47.22 40.31 -18.05
C PHE A 141 -47.53 41.28 -19.19
N THR A 142 -46.74 41.29 -20.26
CA THR A 142 -46.99 42.15 -21.43
C THR A 142 -48.16 41.70 -22.30
N ARG A 143 -48.57 40.42 -22.25
CA ARG A 143 -49.75 39.92 -22.98
C ARG A 143 -51.08 40.09 -22.23
N LYS A 144 -51.04 40.53 -20.96
CA LYS A 144 -52.22 40.67 -20.09
C LYS A 144 -52.68 42.12 -19.92
N ASN A 145 -51.90 43.07 -20.42
CA ASN A 145 -52.28 44.47 -20.63
C ASN A 145 -52.60 44.69 -22.11
#